data_AF-A0A4R3J8V6-F1
#
_entry.id   AF-A0A4R3J8V6-F1
#
_cell.length_a   1.000
_cell.length_b   1.000
_cell.length_c   1.000
_cell.angle_alpha   90.00
_cell.angle_beta   90.00
_cell.angle_gamma   90.00
#
_symmetry.space_group_name_H-M   'P 1'
#
loop_
_entity.id
_entity.type
_entity.pdbx_description
1 polymer ?
#
loop_
_entity_poly.entity_id
_entity_poly.type
_entity_poly.pdbx_seq_one_letter_code
_entity_poly.pdbx_strand_id
1 'polypeptide(L)'
;MSRDELAVMDGNKCILQLRGVRPFLSNKYDITKHKRYKELSDADKRNAFDVEKYLEHKLVFSQNTEFEMYEVNVTEEDVKEAEQNIS
;
A
#
# COMPACT_ATOMS: atom_id res chain seq x y z
N MET A 1 33.08 2.53 -8.29
CA MET A 1 32.21 1.69 -7.45
C MET A 1 31.70 0.57 -8.32
N SER A 2 31.99 -0.68 -7.96
CA SER A 2 31.54 -1.87 -8.70
C SER A 2 30.12 -2.28 -8.28
N ARG A 3 29.49 -3.18 -9.04
CA ARG A 3 28.15 -3.69 -8.70
C ARG A 3 28.13 -4.42 -7.36
N ASP A 4 29.21 -5.15 -7.06
CA ASP A 4 29.36 -5.89 -5.80
C ASP A 4 29.53 -4.92 -4.61
N GLU A 5 30.26 -3.83 -4.79
CA GLU A 5 30.40 -2.78 -3.78
C GLU A 5 29.06 -2.07 -3.49
N LEU A 6 28.18 -1.92 -4.48
CA LEU A 6 26.82 -1.40 -4.29
C LEU A 6 25.93 -2.37 -3.51
N ALA A 7 26.05 -3.68 -3.74
CA ALA A 7 25.24 -4.69 -3.07
C ALA A 7 25.57 -4.83 -1.57
N VAL A 8 26.82 -4.52 -1.18
CA VAL A 8 27.30 -4.58 0.21
C VAL A 8 27.26 -3.21 0.90
N MET A 9 26.70 -2.18 0.24
CA MET A 9 26.63 -0.85 0.81
C MET A 9 25.74 -0.83 2.07
N ASP A 10 26.22 -0.13 3.11
CA ASP A 10 25.47 0.05 4.36
C ASP A 10 24.07 0.62 4.10
N GLY A 11 23.06 -0.06 4.65
CA GLY A 11 21.66 0.30 4.58
C GLY A 11 21.34 1.67 5.16
N ASN A 12 22.27 2.36 5.83
CA ASN A 12 22.13 3.75 6.29
C ASN A 12 22.81 4.80 5.39
N LYS A 13 23.48 4.40 4.30
CA LYS A 13 24.16 5.33 3.36
C LYS A 13 23.45 5.41 2.01
N CYS A 14 23.73 6.47 1.26
CA CYS A 14 23.27 6.66 -0.10
C CYS A 14 24.36 7.34 -0.94
N ILE A 15 24.26 7.19 -2.26
CA ILE A 15 25.11 7.91 -3.22
C ILE A 15 24.35 9.17 -3.62
N LEU A 16 24.90 10.34 -3.31
CA LEU A 16 24.29 11.63 -3.62
C LEU A 16 25.01 12.28 -4.80
N GLN A 17 24.24 12.70 -5.81
CA GLN A 17 24.74 13.42 -6.97
C GLN A 17 24.13 14.83 -7.01
N LEU A 18 24.99 15.83 -6.90
CA LEU A 18 24.65 17.24 -7.04
C LEU A 18 25.25 17.78 -8.35
N ARG A 19 24.60 18.78 -8.98
CA ARG A 19 25.16 19.40 -10.18
C ARG A 19 26.50 20.05 -9.86
N GLY A 20 27.51 19.81 -10.70
CA GLY A 20 28.85 20.39 -10.55
C GLY A 20 29.76 19.68 -9.56
N VAL A 21 29.31 18.60 -8.89
CA VAL A 21 30.14 17.81 -7.96
C VAL A 21 30.12 16.34 -8.37
N ARG A 22 31.23 15.63 -8.14
CA ARG A 22 31.30 14.19 -8.34
C ARG A 22 30.39 13.47 -7.32
N PRO A 23 29.68 12.41 -7.71
CA PRO A 23 28.87 11.65 -6.77
C PRO A 23 29.69 11.19 -5.55
N PHE A 24 29.11 11.28 -4.36
CA PHE A 24 29.77 10.94 -3.11
C PHE A 24 28.84 10.17 -2.17
N LEU A 25 29.42 9.51 -1.17
CA LEU A 25 28.68 8.82 -0.13
C LEU A 25 28.14 9.84 0.88
N SER A 26 26.83 9.82 1.08
CA SER A 26 26.15 10.59 2.11
C SER A 26 25.44 9.65 3.08
N ASN A 27 25.28 10.09 4.33
CA ASN A 27 24.41 9.40 5.28
C ASN A 27 22.95 9.74 4.96
N LYS A 28 22.05 8.77 5.15
CA LYS A 28 20.60 9.02 5.06
C LYS A 28 20.13 9.89 6.22
N TYR A 29 19.02 10.58 5.98
CA TYR A 29 18.36 11.34 7.03
C TYR A 29 17.82 10.40 8.11
N ASP A 30 18.03 10.75 9.37
CA ASP A 30 17.51 10.02 10.52
C ASP A 30 16.02 10.33 10.69
N ILE A 31 15.18 9.37 10.29
CA ILE A 31 13.72 9.51 10.31
C ILE A 31 13.15 9.74 11.71
N THR A 32 13.85 9.32 12.77
CA THR A 32 13.41 9.50 14.16
C THR A 32 13.32 10.98 14.56
N LYS A 33 14.08 11.85 13.87
CA LYS A 33 14.12 13.29 14.11
C LYS A 33 12.98 14.05 13.42
N HIS A 34 12.23 13.38 12.54
CA HIS A 34 11.12 14.03 11.84
C HIS A 34 9.94 14.27 12.79
N LYS A 35 9.30 15.44 12.69
CA LYS A 35 8.18 15.84 13.59
C LYS A 35 7.01 14.85 13.61
N ARG A 36 6.79 14.16 12.49
CA ARG A 36 5.72 13.17 12.31
C ARG A 36 6.19 11.72 12.46
N TYR A 37 7.41 11.48 12.98
CA TYR A 37 7.90 10.11 13.14
C TYR A 37 6.97 9.23 13.98
N LYS A 38 6.31 9.82 14.98
CA LYS A 38 5.30 9.17 15.85
C LYS A 38 4.10 8.54 15.11
N GLU A 39 3.87 8.93 13.86
CA GLU A 39 2.77 8.44 13.03
C GLU A 39 3.16 7.19 12.23
N LEU A 40 4.45 6.82 12.21
CA LEU A 40 4.93 5.62 11.52
C LEU A 40 4.68 4.35 12.36
N SER A 41 4.58 3.23 11.67
CA SER A 41 4.57 1.88 12.27
C SER A 41 5.85 1.58 13.05
N ASP A 42 6.97 2.19 12.66
CA ASP A 42 8.26 2.06 13.33
C ASP A 42 8.25 2.67 14.75
N ALA A 43 7.44 3.70 14.97
CA ALA A 43 7.28 4.34 16.27
C ALA A 43 6.22 3.65 17.13
N ASP A 44 5.09 3.25 16.55
CA ASP A 44 4.05 2.46 17.21
C ASP A 44 3.44 1.45 16.22
N LYS A 45 3.47 0.15 16.58
CA LYS A 45 2.91 -0.94 15.78
C LYS A 45 1.43 -0.77 15.48
N ARG A 46 0.69 0.01 16.28
CA ARG A 46 -0.72 0.34 16.03
C ARG A 46 -0.95 1.17 14.77
N ASN A 47 0.07 1.89 14.31
CA ASN A 47 0.03 2.67 13.08
C ASN A 47 0.33 1.82 11.83
N ALA A 48 0.57 0.51 11.98
CA ALA A 48 0.79 -0.37 10.85
C ALA A 48 -0.46 -0.42 9.97
N PHE A 49 -0.25 -0.19 8.67
CA PHE A 49 -1.32 -0.29 7.69
C PHE A 49 -1.61 -1.77 7.40
N ASP A 50 -2.85 -2.18 7.68
CA ASP A 50 -3.33 -3.53 7.40
C ASP A 50 -4.06 -3.54 6.05
N VAL A 51 -3.39 -4.12 5.05
CA VAL A 51 -3.87 -4.19 3.67
C VAL A 51 -5.08 -5.10 3.56
N GLU A 52 -5.11 -6.21 4.30
CA GLU A 52 -6.20 -7.19 4.25
C GLU A 52 -7.48 -6.55 4.77
N LYS A 53 -7.39 -5.90 5.94
CA LYS A 53 -8.51 -5.16 6.52
C LYS A 53 -8.99 -4.00 5.63
N TYR A 54 -8.10 -3.36 4.88
CA TYR A 54 -8.48 -2.29 3.96
C TYR A 54 -9.21 -2.80 2.70
N LEU A 55 -8.83 -3.98 2.21
CA LEU A 55 -9.45 -4.63 1.05
C LEU A 55 -10.70 -5.45 1.40
N GLU A 56 -10.94 -5.74 2.67
CA GLU A 56 -12.19 -6.35 3.14
C GLU A 56 -13.38 -5.43 2.86
N HIS A 57 -14.06 -5.65 1.73
CA HIS A 57 -15.34 -5.04 1.41
C HIS A 57 -16.48 -5.68 2.22
N LYS A 58 -16.45 -5.53 3.55
CA LYS A 58 -17.59 -5.85 4.40
C LYS A 58 -18.59 -4.71 4.31
N LEU A 59 -19.76 -4.97 3.72
CA LEU A 59 -20.93 -4.09 3.84
C LEU A 59 -21.33 -4.04 5.31
N VAL A 60 -20.93 -2.98 6.02
CA VAL A 60 -21.36 -2.72 7.40
C VAL A 60 -22.68 -1.95 7.33
N PHE A 61 -23.80 -2.67 7.51
CA PHE A 61 -25.11 -2.04 7.63
C PHE A 61 -25.25 -1.37 9.00
N SER A 62 -25.72 -0.12 9.01
CA SER A 62 -26.20 0.52 10.23
C SER A 62 -27.62 0.02 10.53
N GLN A 63 -28.02 -0.04 11.80
CA GLN A 63 -29.37 -0.51 12.18
C GLN A 63 -30.51 0.32 11.57
N ASN A 64 -30.22 1.56 11.16
CA ASN A 64 -31.18 2.49 10.58
C ASN A 64 -31.11 2.55 9.04
N THR A 65 -30.36 1.66 8.39
CA THR A 65 -30.27 1.66 6.93
C THR A 65 -31.55 1.05 6.35
N GLU A 66 -32.37 1.87 5.69
CA GLU A 66 -33.49 1.40 4.87
C GLU A 66 -32.94 0.78 3.57
N PHE A 67 -33.42 -0.41 3.21
CA PHE A 67 -33.03 -1.08 1.96
C PHE A 67 -34.24 -1.70 1.27
N GLU A 68 -34.27 -1.59 -0.06
CA GLU A 68 -35.25 -2.24 -0.91
C GLU A 68 -34.72 -3.63 -1.31
N MET A 69 -35.43 -4.68 -0.93
CA MET A 69 -35.11 -6.05 -1.33
C MET A 69 -35.82 -6.36 -2.64
N TYR A 70 -35.05 -6.73 -3.66
CA TYR A 70 -35.56 -7.24 -4.92
C TYR A 70 -35.25 -8.73 -5.01
N GLU A 71 -36.28 -9.55 -5.13
CA GLU A 71 -36.13 -10.98 -5.36
C GLU A 71 -36.06 -11.22 -6.86
N VAL A 72 -34.87 -11.58 -7.36
CA VAL A 72 -34.64 -11.85 -8.78
C VAL A 72 -34.59 -13.37 -8.97
N ASN A 73 -35.55 -13.90 -9.71
CA ASN A 73 -35.50 -15.29 -10.17
C ASN A 73 -34.58 -15.35 -11.39
N VAL A 74 -33.36 -15.83 -11.20
CA VAL A 74 -32.39 -16.00 -12.29
C VAL A 74 -32.67 -17.31 -13.01
N THR A 75 -32.88 -17.25 -14.32
CA THR A 75 -33.01 -18.44 -15.16
C THR A 75 -31.65 -18.87 -15.72
N GLU A 76 -31.51 -20.13 -16.15
CA GLU A 76 -30.25 -20.65 -16.71
C GLU A 76 -29.77 -19.93 -17.98
N GLU A 77 -30.66 -19.20 -18.65
CA GLU A 77 -30.36 -18.39 -19.83
C GLU A 77 -29.64 -17.08 -19.45
N ASP A 78 -30.04 -16.45 -18.34
CA ASP A 78 -29.47 -15.19 -17.84
C ASP A 78 -28.01 -15.35 -17.36
N VAL A 79 -27.69 -16.53 -16.80
CA VAL A 79 -26.33 -16.86 -16.33
C VAL A 79 -25.36 -16.99 -17.52
N LYS A 80 -25.82 -17.58 -18.64
CA LYS A 80 -25.01 -17.78 -19.85
C LYS A 80 -24.70 -16.46 -20.55
N GLU A 81 -25.64 -15.51 -20.53
CA GLU A 81 -25.42 -14.16 -21.08
C GLU A 81 -24.42 -13.35 -20.25
N ALA A 82 -24.41 -13.51 -18.92
CA ALA A 82 -23.44 -12.84 -18.06
C ALA A 82 -22.00 -13.36 -18.26
N GLU A 83 -21.82 -14.67 -18.48
CA GLU A 83 -20.50 -15.27 -18.72
C GLU A 83 -19.92 -14.91 -20.10
N GLN A 84 -20.76 -14.73 -21.13
CA GLN A 84 -20.31 -14.34 -22.47
C GLN A 84 -19.84 -12.88 -22.56
N ASN A 85 -20.30 -12.01 -21.67
CA ASN A 85 -19.93 -10.59 -21.64
C ASN A 85 -18.64 -10.29 -20.85
N ILE A 86 -17.98 -11.31 -20.31
CA ILE A 86 -16.70 -11.21 -19.57
C ILE A 86 -15.52 -11.75 -20.40
N SER A 87 -15.75 -12.26 -21.61
CA SER A 87 -14.70 -12.63 -22.58
C SER A 87 -14.39 -11.52 -23.58
#